data_AF-A0A3D1LA67-F1
#
_entry.id   AF-A0A3D1LA67-F1
#
_cell.length_a   1.000
_cell.length_b   1.000
_cell.length_c   1.000
_cell.angle_alpha   90.00
_cell.angle_beta   90.00
_cell.angle_gamma   90.00
#
_symmetry.space_group_name_H-M   'P 1'
#
loop_
_entity.id
_entity.type
_entity.pdbx_description
1 polymer ?
#
loop_
_entity_poly.entity_id
_entity_poly.type
_entity_poly.pdbx_seq_one_letter_code
_entity_poly.pdbx_strand_id
1 'polypeptide(L)' 'IHCPIGKASFGTEKLVENFNALMGAVIKAKPAAAKGQYVRSCTVASTMGPGIKVAAAKL' A
#
# COMPACT_ATOMS: atom_id res chain seq x y z
N ILE A 1 6.41 -4.50 4.97
CA ILE A 1 5.54 -5.47 4.26
C ILE A 1 5.67 -5.16 2.78
N HIS A 2 5.99 -6.15 1.95
CA HIS A 2 6.07 -6.00 0.50
C HIS A 2 5.02 -6.92 -0.11
N CYS A 3 4.08 -6.34 -0.85
CA CYS A 3 3.07 -7.11 -1.57
C CYS A 3 2.92 -6.56 -2.98
N PRO A 4 2.91 -7.43 -4.00
CA PRO A 4 2.60 -7.01 -5.36
C PRO A 4 1.11 -6.66 -5.47
N ILE A 5 0.81 -5.41 -5.82
CA ILE A 5 -0.58 -4.90 -5.99
C ILE A 5 -1.14 -5.13 -7.41
N GLY A 6 -0.29 -5.51 -8.38
CA GLY A 6 -0.70 -5.78 -9.76
C GLY A 6 0.44 -5.67 -10.77
N LYS A 7 0.08 -5.67 -12.06
CA LYS A 7 0.99 -5.41 -13.19
C LYS A 7 0.70 -4.03 -13.79
N ALA A 8 1.68 -3.45 -14.48
CA ALA A 8 1.51 -2.18 -15.19
C ALA A 8 0.40 -2.22 -16.26
N SER A 9 0.04 -3.41 -16.75
CA SER A 9 -1.05 -3.61 -17.71
C SER A 9 -2.45 -3.57 -17.08
N PHE A 10 -2.57 -3.44 -15.76
CA PHE A 10 -3.86 -3.29 -15.10
C PHE A 10 -4.28 -1.82 -15.15
N GLY A 11 -5.54 -1.56 -15.49
CA GLY A 11 -6.09 -0.20 -15.50
C GLY A 11 -5.94 0.48 -14.14
N THR A 12 -5.87 1.81 -14.15
CA THR A 12 -5.65 2.65 -12.97
C THR A 12 -6.64 2.36 -11.85
N GLU A 13 -7.92 2.17 -12.19
CA GLU A 13 -9.00 1.88 -11.25
C GLU A 13 -8.74 0.59 -10.44
N LYS A 14 -8.36 -0.49 -11.13
CA LYS A 14 -8.07 -1.79 -10.48
C LYS A 14 -6.85 -1.72 -9.56
N LEU A 15 -5.85 -0.93 -9.92
CA LEU A 15 -4.66 -0.73 -9.08
C LEU A 15 -5.00 0.04 -7.80
N VAL A 16 -5.89 1.03 -7.89
CA VAL A 16 -6.39 1.79 -6.73
C VAL A 16 -7.22 0.91 -5.81
N GLU A 17 -8.14 0.11 -6.36
CA GLU A 17 -8.93 -0.84 -5.57
C GLU A 17 -8.07 -1.86 -4.82
N ASN A 18 -7.08 -2.45 -5.51
CA ASN A 18 -6.15 -3.40 -4.90
C ASN A 18 -5.32 -2.74 -3.79
N PHE A 19 -4.88 -1.50 -3.99
CA PHE A 19 -4.14 -0.76 -2.98
C PHE A 19 -5.00 -0.49 -1.72
N ASN A 20 -6.25 -0.07 -1.91
CA ASN A 20 -7.19 0.19 -0.82
C ASN A 20 -7.53 -1.08 -0.04
N ALA A 21 -7.77 -2.20 -0.74
CA ALA A 21 -8.01 -3.49 -0.12
C ALA A 21 -6.82 -3.95 0.74
N LEU A 22 -5.61 -3.77 0.22
CA LEU A 22 -4.38 -4.13 0.93
C LEU A 22 -4.14 -3.26 2.15
N MET A 23 -4.33 -1.94 2.02
CA MET A 23 -4.22 -1.00 3.14
C MET A 23 -5.25 -1.33 4.24
N GLY A 24 -6.49 -1.63 3.87
CA GLY A 24 -7.54 -2.04 4.80
C GLY A 24 -7.20 -3.34 5.53
N ALA A 25 -6.66 -4.34 4.83
CA ALA A 25 -6.19 -5.58 5.44
C ALA A 25 -5.02 -5.35 6.41
N VAL A 26 -4.08 -4.49 6.04
CA VAL A 26 -2.94 -4.12 6.89
C VAL A 26 -3.43 -3.42 8.17
N ILE A 27 -4.33 -2.44 8.07
CA ILE A 27 -4.89 -1.76 9.25
C ILE A 27 -5.63 -2.75 10.17
N LYS A 28 -6.42 -3.67 9.61
CA LYS A 28 -7.11 -4.72 10.37
C LYS A 28 -6.14 -5.70 11.02
N ALA A 29 -5.00 -5.98 10.39
CA ALA A 29 -3.95 -6.83 10.93
C ALA A 29 -3.10 -6.13 12.01
N LYS A 30 -3.42 -4.89 12.40
CA LYS A 30 -2.76 -4.20 13.51
C LYS A 30 -2.95 -4.98 14.82
N PRO A 31 -1.89 -5.51 15.43
CA PRO A 31 -2.00 -6.21 16.70
C PRO A 31 -2.32 -5.19 17.81
N ALA A 32 -3.15 -5.58 18.79
CA ALA A 32 -3.57 -4.70 19.89
C ALA A 32 -2.39 -4.16 20.73
N ALA A 33 -1.25 -4.83 20.71
CA ALA A 33 -0.02 -4.40 21.38
C ALA A 33 0.75 -3.29 20.62
N ALA A 34 0.44 -3.01 19.36
CA ALA A 34 1.13 -2.01 18.56
C ALA A 34 0.72 -0.58 18.95
N LYS A 35 1.57 0.07 19.75
CA LYS A 35 1.46 1.49 20.11
C LYS A 35 2.04 2.37 18.99
N GLY A 36 1.34 3.46 18.63
CA GLY A 36 1.79 4.46 17.65
C GLY A 36 1.24 4.29 16.23
N GLN A 37 1.85 5.00 15.27
CA GLN A 37 1.52 4.93 13.84
C GLN A 37 1.92 3.55 13.27
N TYR A 38 0.93 2.79 12.83
CA TYR A 38 1.14 1.44 12.30
C TYR A 38 1.76 1.45 10.89
N VAL A 39 1.43 2.45 10.07
CA VAL A 39 2.00 2.67 8.74
C VAL A 39 2.91 3.89 8.80
N ARG A 40 4.22 3.67 8.67
CA ARG A 40 5.24 4.75 8.75
C ARG A 40 5.57 5.38 7.41
N SER A 41 5.56 4.59 6.35
CA SER A 41 5.81 5.04 4.98
C SER A 41 5.20 4.06 3.98
N CYS A 42 4.63 4.57 2.90
CA CYS A 42 4.18 3.78 1.76
C CYS A 42 4.99 4.19 0.52
N THR A 43 5.53 3.21 -0.20
CA THR A 43 6.29 3.46 -1.43
C THR A 43 5.79 2.50 -2.49
N VAL A 44 5.42 3.03 -3.65
CA VAL A 44 5.02 2.26 -4.82
C VAL A 44 6.17 2.28 -5.81
N ALA A 45 6.61 1.10 -6.23
CA ALA A 45 7.69 0.94 -7.20
C ALA A 45 7.29 -0.12 -8.23
N SER A 46 7.71 0.08 -9.48
CA SER A 46 7.67 -0.96 -10.50
C SER A 46 8.96 -1.79 -10.45
N THR A 47 8.96 -2.98 -11.06
CA THR A 47 10.07 -3.95 -10.99
C THR A 47 11.43 -3.36 -11.38
N MET A 48 11.44 -2.43 -12.34
CA MET A 48 12.66 -1.80 -12.87
C MET A 48 12.60 -0.27 -12.83
N GLY A 49 11.70 0.33 -12.04
CA GLY A 49 11.50 1.78 -12.01
C GLY A 49 11.79 2.41 -10.66
N PRO A 50 11.91 3.75 -10.62
CA PRO A 50 12.10 4.47 -9.37
C PRO A 50 10.89 4.31 -8.45
N GLY A 51 11.14 4.18 -7.15
CA GLY A 51 10.08 4.11 -6.14
C GLY A 51 9.53 5.51 -5.82
N ILE A 52 8.22 5.68 -5.94
CA ILE A 52 7.52 6.91 -5.58
C ILE A 52 6.93 6.72 -4.19
N LYS A 53 7.31 7.60 -3.25
CA LYS A 53 6.69 7.64 -1.92
C LYS A 53 5.28 8.19 -2.05
N VAL A 54 4.31 7.42 -1.56
CA VAL A 54 2.89 7.80 -1.57
C VAL A 54 2.47 8.10 -0.14
N ALA A 55 1.68 9.16 0.05
CA ALA A 55 1.21 9.55 1.37
C ALA A 55 0.24 8.50 1.91
N ALA A 56 0.57 7.88 3.04
CA ALA A 56 -0.31 6.92 3.72
C ALA A 56 -1.49 7.59 4.46
N ALA A 57 -1.64 8.90 4.35
CA ALA A 57 -2.48 9.73 5.22
C ALA A 57 -3.64 10.45 4.51
N LYS A 58 -3.81 10.28 3.19
CA LYS A 58 -4.90 10.94 2.47
C LYS A 58 -5.50 9.99 1.45
N LEU A 59 -6.49 9.24 1.91
CA LEU A 59 -7.73 8.84 1.22
C LEU A 59 -8.62 8.12 2.24
#